data_AF-A0A0K2W4L4-F1
#
_entry.id   AF-A0A0K2W4L4-F1
#
_cell.length_a   1.000
_cell.length_b   1.000
_cell.length_c   1.000
_cell.angle_alpha   90.00
_cell.angle_beta   90.00
_cell.angle_gamma   90.00
#
_symmetry.space_group_name_H-M   'P 1'
#
loop_
_entity.id
_entity.type
_entity.pdbx_description
1 polymer ?
#
loop_
_entity_poly.entity_id
_entity_poly.type
_entity_poly.pdbx_seq_one_letter_code
_entity_poly.pdbx_strand_id
1 'polypeptide(L)'
;MTMARETNETMISPETGEILTRGVRPFTVTYKGESMVVDLPGYYPASDEDGVHVGDDMAGVDAALRVLKEKIDGVPAPETIRRMRAKLKLSQREAGSLFKVGENAFDKYERGLIEPSGPTIQLMTLLEKHPELLDELR
;
A
#
# COMPACT_ATOMS: atom_id res chain seq x y z
N MET A 1 2.96 20.67 10.67
CA MET A 1 1.73 21.43 10.36
C MET A 1 1.58 21.38 8.86
N THR A 2 0.94 20.33 8.35
CA THR A 2 0.79 20.08 6.92
C THR A 2 -0.31 20.99 6.41
N MET A 3 0.05 21.94 5.54
CA MET A 3 -0.94 22.76 4.84
C MET A 3 -1.83 21.80 4.05
N ALA A 4 -3.11 21.70 4.43
CA ALA A 4 -4.11 21.08 3.57
C ALA A 4 -4.08 21.84 2.24
N ARG A 5 -3.75 21.15 1.15
CA ARG A 5 -3.89 21.71 -0.20
C ARG A 5 -5.34 22.15 -0.33
N GLU A 6 -5.59 23.43 -0.62
CA GLU A 6 -6.92 23.89 -1.03
C GLU A 6 -7.31 23.08 -2.28
N THR A 7 -8.13 22.07 -2.09
CA THR A 7 -8.71 21.31 -3.19
C THR A 7 -9.80 22.19 -3.78
N ASN A 8 -9.58 22.63 -5.02
CA ASN A 8 -10.59 23.35 -5.79
C ASN A 8 -11.88 22.51 -5.81
N GLU A 9 -13.04 23.12 -5.60
CA GLU A 9 -14.31 22.35 -5.51
C GLU A 9 -14.70 21.72 -6.85
N THR A 10 -14.17 22.27 -7.95
CA THR A 10 -14.47 21.83 -9.31
C THR A 10 -13.22 21.77 -10.19
N MET A 11 -13.25 20.95 -11.23
CA MET A 11 -12.26 20.94 -12.31
C MET A 11 -12.90 20.66 -13.67
N ILE A 12 -12.19 20.97 -14.76
CA ILE A 12 -12.62 20.60 -16.12
C ILE A 12 -12.08 19.19 -16.43
N SER A 13 -12.96 18.29 -16.87
CA SER A 13 -12.58 16.96 -17.35
C SER A 13 -11.60 17.07 -18.52
N PRO A 14 -10.44 16.42 -18.47
CA PRO A 14 -9.48 16.43 -19.59
C PRO A 14 -9.99 15.64 -20.81
N GLU A 15 -10.96 14.75 -20.62
CA GLU A 15 -11.48 13.87 -21.68
C GLU A 15 -12.74 14.45 -22.34
N THR A 16 -13.65 15.01 -21.55
CA THR A 16 -14.98 15.45 -22.02
C THR A 16 -15.15 16.97 -22.02
N GLY A 17 -14.31 17.72 -21.30
CA GLY A 17 -14.45 19.16 -21.13
C GLY A 17 -15.56 19.57 -20.15
N GLU A 18 -16.23 18.61 -19.50
CA GLU A 18 -17.30 18.87 -18.53
C GLU A 18 -16.77 19.39 -17.19
N ILE A 19 -17.64 20.07 -16.43
CA ILE A 19 -17.33 20.48 -15.06
C ILE A 19 -17.55 19.27 -14.14
N LEU A 20 -16.47 18.83 -13.52
CA LEU A 20 -16.46 17.79 -12.51
C LEU A 20 -16.45 18.44 -11.12
N THR A 21 -17.19 17.86 -10.17
CA THR A 21 -17.28 18.35 -8.79
C THR A 21 -16.58 17.38 -7.85
N ARG A 22 -15.85 17.91 -6.87
CA ARG A 22 -15.20 17.12 -5.85
C ARG A 22 -16.24 16.32 -5.05
N GLY A 23 -16.02 15.01 -4.94
CA GLY A 23 -16.91 14.11 -4.24
C GLY A 23 -16.24 12.81 -3.84
N VAL A 24 -17.02 11.90 -3.26
CA VAL A 24 -16.59 10.56 -2.85
C VAL A 24 -17.67 9.59 -3.34
N ARG A 25 -17.25 8.51 -4.01
CA ARG A 25 -18.14 7.42 -4.44
C ARG A 25 -17.63 6.09 -3.92
N PRO A 26 -18.52 5.12 -3.61
CA PRO A 26 -18.09 3.78 -3.28
C PRO A 26 -17.45 3.11 -4.51
N PHE A 27 -16.28 2.51 -4.32
CA PHE A 27 -15.54 1.81 -5.36
C PHE A 27 -15.21 0.39 -4.92
N THR A 28 -15.45 -0.59 -5.80
CA THR A 28 -15.17 -2.00 -5.51
C THR A 28 -13.79 -2.39 -6.02
N VAL A 29 -12.85 -2.59 -5.10
CA VAL A 29 -11.52 -3.15 -5.39
C VAL A 29 -11.64 -4.67 -5.45
N THR A 30 -11.27 -5.28 -6.57
CA THR A 30 -11.30 -6.74 -6.75
C THR A 30 -9.91 -7.28 -7.07
N TYR A 31 -9.51 -8.35 -6.38
CA TYR A 31 -8.26 -9.05 -6.61
C TYR A 31 -8.46 -10.55 -6.49
N LYS A 32 -8.15 -11.30 -7.56
CA LYS A 32 -8.25 -12.77 -7.63
C LYS A 32 -9.57 -13.36 -7.07
N GLY A 33 -10.69 -12.68 -7.32
CA GLY A 33 -12.04 -13.13 -6.92
C GLY A 33 -12.50 -12.68 -5.53
N GLU A 34 -11.65 -12.02 -4.75
CA GLU A 34 -12.04 -11.35 -3.50
C GLU A 34 -12.21 -9.85 -3.74
N SER A 35 -13.17 -9.25 -3.05
CA SER A 35 -13.52 -7.83 -3.24
C SER A 35 -13.64 -7.08 -1.91
N MET A 36 -13.29 -5.80 -1.94
CA MET A 36 -13.48 -4.84 -0.86
C MET A 36 -14.08 -3.56 -1.42
N VAL A 37 -15.04 -2.96 -0.71
CA VAL A 37 -15.58 -1.64 -1.07
C VAL A 37 -14.84 -0.58 -0.25
N VAL A 38 -14.39 0.46 -0.92
CA VAL A 38 -13.74 1.63 -0.31
C VAL A 38 -14.39 2.91 -0.79
N ASP A 39 -14.29 3.96 0.02
CA ASP A 39 -14.59 5.30 -0.40
C ASP A 39 -13.50 5.79 -1.36
N LEU A 40 -13.90 6.21 -2.55
CA LEU A 40 -13.01 6.75 -3.57
C LEU A 40 -13.30 8.24 -3.76
N PRO A 41 -12.46 9.12 -3.18
CA PRO A 41 -12.47 10.54 -3.49
C PRO A 41 -12.10 10.78 -4.96
N GLY A 42 -12.63 11.84 -5.53
CA GLY A 42 -12.34 12.21 -6.91
C GLY A 42 -13.14 13.42 -7.35
N TYR A 43 -12.99 13.80 -8.61
CA TYR A 43 -13.84 14.77 -9.27
C TYR A 43 -14.78 14.02 -10.20
N TYR A 44 -16.07 14.12 -9.94
CA TYR A 44 -17.08 13.33 -10.64
C TYR A 44 -18.01 14.22 -11.45
N PRO A 45 -18.49 13.74 -12.60
CA PRO A 45 -19.60 14.39 -13.29
C PRO A 45 -20.90 14.20 -12.49
N ALA A 46 -21.95 14.92 -12.87
CA ALA A 46 -23.27 14.72 -12.27
C ALA A 46 -23.89 13.36 -12.67
N SER A 47 -23.44 12.78 -13.79
CA SER A 47 -23.77 11.42 -14.23
C SER A 47 -23.01 10.37 -13.40
N ASP A 48 -23.41 9.10 -13.54
CA ASP A 48 -22.74 7.96 -12.91
C ASP A 48 -21.45 7.52 -13.65
N GLU A 49 -20.93 8.36 -14.54
CA GLU A 49 -19.67 8.09 -15.26
C GLU A 49 -18.43 8.22 -14.37
N ASP A 50 -17.30 7.73 -14.89
CA ASP A 50 -16.03 7.68 -14.17
C ASP A 50 -15.52 9.08 -13.80
N GLY A 51 -14.86 9.16 -12.64
CA GLY A 51 -14.28 10.39 -12.13
C GLY A 51 -12.79 10.52 -12.44
N VAL A 52 -12.27 11.72 -12.18
CA VAL A 52 -10.83 12.00 -12.22
C VAL A 52 -10.28 11.94 -10.79
N HIS A 53 -9.27 11.09 -10.58
CA HIS A 53 -8.61 10.90 -9.30
C HIS A 53 -7.21 11.54 -9.32
N VAL A 54 -6.92 12.41 -8.36
CA VAL A 54 -5.66 13.16 -8.31
C VAL A 54 -5.02 13.08 -6.93
N GLY A 55 -3.69 13.20 -6.89
CA GLY A 55 -2.95 13.16 -5.62
C GLY A 55 -3.21 11.86 -4.87
N ASP A 56 -3.74 11.97 -3.64
CA ASP A 56 -3.95 10.85 -2.73
C ASP A 56 -5.33 10.18 -2.86
N ASP A 57 -6.12 10.55 -3.88
CA ASP A 57 -7.47 10.00 -4.10
C ASP A 57 -7.48 8.46 -4.19
N MET A 58 -6.43 7.89 -4.78
CA MET A 58 -6.28 6.44 -4.94
C MET A 58 -5.73 5.72 -3.70
N ALA A 59 -5.36 6.45 -2.63
CA ALA A 59 -4.70 5.84 -1.47
C ALA A 59 -5.57 4.76 -0.79
N GLY A 60 -6.89 4.96 -0.73
CA GLY A 60 -7.82 3.96 -0.19
C GLY A 60 -7.91 2.70 -1.05
N VAL A 61 -7.89 2.86 -2.38
CA VAL A 61 -7.89 1.75 -3.34
C VAL A 61 -6.60 0.95 -3.24
N ASP A 62 -5.45 1.64 -3.21
CA ASP A 62 -4.14 1.02 -3.07
C ASP A 62 -3.99 0.26 -1.75
N ALA A 63 -4.51 0.82 -0.66
CA ALA A 63 -4.52 0.15 0.65
C ALA A 63 -5.38 -1.12 0.62
N ALA A 64 -6.59 -1.06 0.07
CA ALA A 64 -7.46 -2.24 -0.05
C ALA A 64 -6.83 -3.32 -0.96
N LEU A 65 -6.21 -2.92 -2.07
CA LEU A 65 -5.51 -3.86 -2.95
C LEU A 65 -4.36 -4.57 -2.22
N ARG A 66 -3.59 -3.86 -1.39
CA ARG A 66 -2.54 -4.46 -0.56
C ARG A 66 -3.09 -5.45 0.46
N VAL A 67 -4.21 -5.13 1.12
CA VAL A 67 -4.87 -6.05 2.05
C VAL A 67 -5.31 -7.33 1.33
N LEU A 68 -5.90 -7.19 0.14
CA LEU A 68 -6.30 -8.34 -0.66
C LEU A 68 -5.10 -9.19 -1.10
N LYS A 69 -4.00 -8.56 -1.55
CA LYS A 69 -2.75 -9.25 -1.88
C LYS A 69 -2.17 -9.99 -0.68
N GLU A 70 -2.15 -9.38 0.50
CA GLU A 70 -1.66 -10.02 1.72
C GLU A 70 -2.52 -11.23 2.09
N LYS A 71 -3.85 -11.10 2.02
CA LYS A 71 -4.78 -12.18 2.31
C LYS A 71 -4.65 -13.36 1.32
N ILE A 72 -4.48 -13.08 0.03
CA ILE A 72 -4.56 -14.10 -1.03
C ILE A 72 -3.19 -14.69 -1.36
N ASP A 73 -2.17 -13.84 -1.51
CA ASP A 73 -0.83 -14.25 -1.95
C ASP A 73 0.18 -14.34 -0.81
N GLY A 74 -0.19 -13.90 0.40
CA GLY A 74 0.73 -13.81 1.53
C GLY A 74 1.80 -12.73 1.36
N VAL A 75 1.62 -11.80 0.42
CA VAL A 75 2.55 -10.67 0.20
C VAL A 75 2.29 -9.62 1.28
N PRO A 76 3.21 -9.40 2.23
CA PRO A 76 2.96 -8.52 3.37
C PRO A 76 2.87 -7.06 2.93
N ALA A 77 1.86 -6.34 3.42
CA ALA A 77 1.78 -4.90 3.24
C ALA A 77 2.97 -4.18 3.90
N PRO A 78 3.32 -2.94 3.47
CA PRO A 78 4.45 -2.19 4.03
C PRO A 78 4.40 -2.06 5.57
N GLU A 79 3.21 -1.87 6.14
CA GLU A 79 3.00 -1.80 7.59
C GLU A 79 3.23 -3.15 8.28
N THR A 80 2.82 -4.26 7.65
CA THR A 80 3.11 -5.62 8.12
C THR A 80 4.61 -5.88 8.13
N ILE A 81 5.34 -5.49 7.08
CA ILE A 81 6.81 -5.62 7.00
C ILE A 81 7.48 -4.86 8.15
N ARG A 82 7.04 -3.61 8.39
CA ARG A 82 7.54 -2.78 9.50
C ARG A 82 7.30 -3.44 10.85
N ARG A 83 6.09 -3.98 11.07
CA ARG A 83 5.72 -4.68 12.32
C ARG A 83 6.58 -5.92 12.54
N MET A 84 6.71 -6.77 11.52
CA MET A 84 7.54 -7.98 11.55
C MET A 84 9.00 -7.63 11.92
N ARG A 85 9.59 -6.65 11.23
CA ARG A 85 10.97 -6.20 11.52
C ARG A 85 11.09 -5.65 12.94
N ALA A 86 10.17 -4.80 13.37
CA ALA A 86 10.21 -4.19 14.70
C ALA A 86 10.07 -5.24 15.82
N LYS A 87 9.25 -6.28 15.61
CA LYS A 87 9.14 -7.43 16.52
C LYS A 87 10.47 -8.16 16.71
N LEU A 88 11.26 -8.28 15.64
CA LEU A 88 12.60 -8.86 15.66
C LEU A 88 13.68 -7.91 16.21
N LYS A 89 13.30 -6.68 16.60
CA LYS A 89 14.19 -5.64 17.12
C LYS A 89 15.34 -5.27 16.17
N LEU A 90 15.10 -5.35 14.86
CA LEU A 90 16.07 -4.97 13.84
C LEU A 90 15.81 -3.55 13.34
N SER A 91 16.87 -2.78 13.11
CA SER A 91 16.80 -1.61 12.21
C SER A 91 16.62 -2.06 10.75
N GLN A 92 16.18 -1.14 9.87
CA GLN A 92 16.04 -1.45 8.44
C GLN A 92 17.37 -1.92 7.83
N ARG A 93 18.49 -1.31 8.24
CA ARG A 93 19.85 -1.65 7.76
C ARG A 93 20.28 -3.04 8.24
N GLU A 94 20.06 -3.35 9.52
CA GLU A 94 20.36 -4.68 10.07
C GLU A 94 19.51 -5.76 9.41
N ALA A 95 18.21 -5.49 9.18
CA ALA A 95 17.35 -6.39 8.46
C ALA A 95 17.83 -6.60 7.01
N GLY A 96 18.25 -5.54 6.32
CA GLY A 96 18.85 -5.66 4.99
C GLY A 96 20.06 -6.61 4.97
N SER A 97 20.99 -6.42 5.90
CA SER A 97 22.19 -7.24 6.02
C SER A 97 21.90 -8.69 6.43
N LEU A 98 20.98 -8.91 7.38
CA LEU A 98 20.63 -10.24 7.90
C LEU A 98 19.92 -11.08 6.84
N PHE A 99 18.95 -10.49 6.15
CA PHE A 99 18.20 -11.16 5.08
C PHE A 99 18.99 -11.25 3.76
N LYS A 100 20.26 -10.80 3.75
CA LYS A 100 21.15 -10.78 2.58
C LYS A 100 20.51 -10.10 1.36
N VAL A 101 19.76 -9.04 1.62
CA VAL A 101 19.19 -8.15 0.61
C VAL A 101 19.97 -6.82 0.59
N GLY A 102 19.69 -5.95 -0.37
CA GLY A 102 20.32 -4.62 -0.40
C GLY A 102 20.09 -3.83 0.89
N GLU A 103 21.05 -3.01 1.30
CA GLU A 103 21.02 -2.31 2.60
C GLU A 103 19.77 -1.44 2.80
N ASN A 104 19.23 -0.88 1.72
CA ASN A 104 18.03 -0.03 1.72
C ASN A 104 16.75 -0.79 1.33
N ALA A 105 16.79 -2.13 1.26
CA ALA A 105 15.64 -2.90 0.81
C ALA A 105 14.45 -2.73 1.76
N PHE A 106 14.67 -2.83 3.08
CA PHE A 106 13.60 -2.67 4.08
C PHE A 106 13.00 -1.25 4.10
N ASP A 107 13.78 -0.20 3.82
CA ASP A 107 13.22 1.15 3.61
C ASP A 107 12.23 1.15 2.44
N LYS A 108 12.65 0.60 1.29
CA LYS A 108 11.82 0.55 0.09
C LYS A 108 10.59 -0.33 0.28
N TYR A 109 10.72 -1.45 0.98
CA TYR A 109 9.61 -2.35 1.32
C TYR A 109 8.59 -1.64 2.22
N GLU A 110 9.03 -0.99 3.29
CA GLU A 110 8.17 -0.29 4.25
C GLU A 110 7.53 0.99 3.69
N ARG A 111 8.05 1.50 2.57
CA ARG A 111 7.45 2.58 1.79
C ARG A 111 6.59 2.06 0.63
N GLY A 112 6.53 0.75 0.42
CA GLY A 112 5.79 0.13 -0.68
C GLY A 112 6.34 0.46 -2.08
N LEU A 113 7.63 0.83 -2.18
CA LEU A 113 8.28 1.17 -3.45
C LEU A 113 8.65 -0.05 -4.28
N ILE A 114 8.96 -1.16 -3.60
CA ILE A 114 9.23 -2.47 -4.21
C ILE A 114 8.64 -3.56 -3.31
N GLU A 115 8.27 -4.70 -3.90
CA GLU A 115 7.81 -5.87 -3.15
C GLU A 115 9.02 -6.77 -2.80
N PRO A 116 9.06 -7.41 -1.60
CA PRO A 116 10.07 -8.42 -1.30
C PRO A 116 9.90 -9.68 -2.17
N SER A 117 10.98 -10.42 -2.38
CA SER A 117 10.89 -11.69 -3.10
C SER A 117 10.16 -12.75 -2.26
N GLY A 118 9.59 -13.77 -2.91
CA GLY A 118 8.92 -14.89 -2.22
C GLY A 118 9.77 -15.53 -1.10
N PRO A 119 11.05 -15.86 -1.33
CA PRO A 119 11.92 -16.36 -0.26
C PRO A 119 12.10 -15.40 0.93
N THR A 120 12.23 -14.10 0.67
CA THR A 120 12.32 -13.08 1.74
C THR A 120 11.03 -13.07 2.57
N ILE A 121 9.87 -13.12 1.92
CA ILE A 121 8.55 -13.17 2.59
C ILE A 121 8.43 -14.43 3.46
N GLN A 122 8.84 -15.59 2.93
CA GLN A 122 8.83 -16.84 3.68
C GLN A 122 9.72 -16.78 4.94
N LEU A 123 10.95 -16.27 4.80
CA LEU A 123 11.86 -16.12 5.93
C LEU A 123 11.33 -15.12 6.97
N MET A 124 10.77 -13.99 6.52
CA MET A 124 10.14 -13.01 7.43
C MET A 124 8.99 -13.64 8.22
N THR A 125 8.13 -14.39 7.55
CA THR A 125 6.98 -15.07 8.16
C THR A 125 7.46 -16.14 9.15
N LEU A 126 8.51 -16.88 8.81
CA LEU A 126 9.12 -17.88 9.70
C LEU A 126 9.67 -17.22 10.97
N LEU A 127 10.48 -16.16 10.82
CA LEU A 127 11.07 -15.44 11.94
C LEU A 127 10.03 -14.70 12.79
N GLU A 128 8.91 -14.23 12.20
CA GLU A 128 7.80 -13.66 12.99
C GLU A 128 7.20 -14.69 13.95
N LYS A 129 7.12 -15.97 13.54
CA LYS A 129 6.62 -17.08 14.37
C LYS A 129 7.69 -17.63 15.32
N HIS A 130 8.93 -17.64 14.88
CA HIS A 130 10.08 -18.23 15.55
C HIS A 130 11.23 -17.21 15.67
N PRO A 131 11.08 -16.15 16.49
CA PRO A 131 12.11 -15.11 16.61
C PRO A 131 13.43 -15.64 17.19
N GLU A 132 13.43 -16.79 17.85
CA GLU A 132 14.62 -17.49 18.32
C GLU A 132 15.57 -17.92 17.20
N LEU A 133 15.06 -18.19 15.99
CA LEU A 133 15.88 -18.59 14.84
C LEU A 133 16.72 -17.43 14.27
N LEU A 134 16.49 -16.21 14.75
CA LEU A 134 17.26 -15.04 14.33
C LEU A 134 18.74 -15.18 14.65
N ASP A 135 19.08 -15.90 15.73
CA ASP A 135 20.47 -16.12 16.15
C ASP A 135 21.23 -17.06 15.19
N GLU A 136 20.52 -17.91 14.44
CA GLU A 136 21.15 -18.79 13.43
C GLU A 136 21.54 -18.05 12.13
N LEU A 137 21.02 -16.83 11.93
CA LEU A 137 21.27 -16.01 10.73
C LEU A 137 22.37 -14.96 10.92
N ARG A 138 22.86 -14.78 12.14
CA ARG A 138 23.85 -13.75 12.50
C ARG A 138 25.28 -14.13 12.14
#